data_AF-A0A242N6Z1-F1
#
_entry.id   AF-A0A242N6Z1-F1
#
_cell.length_a   1.000
_cell.length_b   1.000
_cell.length_c   1.000
_cell.angle_alpha   90.00
_cell.angle_beta   90.00
_cell.angle_gamma   90.00
#
_symmetry.space_group_name_H-M   'P 1'
#
loop_
_entity.id
_entity.type
_entity.pdbx_description
1 polymer ?
#
loop_
_entity_poly.entity_id
_entity_poly.type
_entity_poly.pdbx_seq_one_letter_code
_entity_poly.pdbx_strand_id
1 'polypeptide(L)'
;MKTYRPGLPTVPPRMRNLPVNCEGYPVPFVCAWIDGEPNFSIADPRKLAACHDQRWCSLCGELLGQYKAFVLDPVAAVTRISTEPPAHIECARFAAAALSRAFVTLVWVTRGYSLERINGKTVFRIGEPEQTFWYAGGLRATRQEVMDSMQAALPAMYALAHEEGEATVMELDLKVARATRHFPKNTTLAHA
;
A
#
# COMPACT_ATOMS: atom_id res chain seq x y z
N MET A 1 -14.58 -13.73 -22.61
CA MET A 1 -14.95 -12.94 -21.41
C MET A 1 -13.98 -13.35 -20.30
N LYS A 2 -13.43 -12.39 -19.53
CA LYS A 2 -12.51 -12.74 -18.43
C LYS A 2 -13.31 -13.35 -17.28
N THR A 3 -12.78 -14.42 -16.69
CA THR A 3 -13.39 -15.07 -15.53
C THR A 3 -12.64 -14.63 -14.29
N TYR A 4 -13.34 -13.95 -13.38
CA TYR A 4 -12.77 -13.50 -12.11
C TYR A 4 -13.04 -14.52 -11.02
N ARG A 5 -12.14 -14.58 -10.02
CA ARG A 5 -12.32 -15.42 -8.85
C ARG A 5 -13.63 -15.06 -8.11
N PRO A 6 -14.44 -16.04 -7.70
CA PRO A 6 -15.61 -15.78 -6.86
C PRO A 6 -15.25 -15.06 -5.56
N GLY A 7 -16.11 -14.15 -5.11
CA GLY A 7 -15.90 -13.39 -3.87
C GLY A 7 -14.93 -12.21 -3.97
N LEU A 8 -14.39 -11.92 -5.17
CA LEU A 8 -13.63 -10.69 -5.38
C LEU A 8 -14.53 -9.45 -5.21
N PRO A 9 -14.00 -8.37 -4.60
CA PRO A 9 -14.60 -7.06 -4.73
C PRO A 9 -14.77 -6.67 -6.20
N THR A 10 -15.71 -5.78 -6.49
CA THR A 10 -15.93 -5.28 -7.85
C THR A 10 -14.63 -4.78 -8.47
N VAL A 11 -14.21 -5.41 -9.57
CA VAL A 11 -12.99 -5.03 -10.30
C VAL A 11 -13.17 -3.63 -10.90
N PRO A 12 -12.30 -2.65 -10.56
CA PRO A 12 -12.37 -1.30 -11.10
C PRO A 12 -12.34 -1.30 -12.63
N PRO A 13 -13.11 -0.43 -13.32
CA PRO A 13 -13.18 -0.40 -14.79
C PRO A 13 -11.81 -0.41 -15.47
N ARG A 14 -10.85 0.40 -14.97
CA ARG A 14 -9.48 0.51 -15.50
C ARG A 14 -8.67 -0.78 -15.39
N MET A 15 -9.01 -1.64 -14.42
CA MET A 15 -8.32 -2.93 -14.22
C MET A 15 -8.92 -4.05 -15.07
N ARG A 16 -10.09 -3.85 -15.70
CA ARG A 16 -10.75 -4.91 -16.48
C ARG A 16 -9.96 -5.32 -17.73
N ASN A 17 -9.10 -4.44 -18.23
CA ASN A 17 -8.25 -4.70 -19.38
C ASN A 17 -6.97 -5.49 -19.03
N LEU A 18 -6.61 -5.60 -17.76
CA LEU A 18 -5.42 -6.32 -17.31
C LEU A 18 -5.53 -7.84 -17.54
N PRO A 19 -4.43 -8.55 -17.83
CA PRO A 19 -4.40 -10.01 -17.80
C PRO A 19 -4.97 -10.55 -16.49
N VAL A 20 -5.50 -11.76 -16.51
CA VAL A 20 -6.01 -12.46 -15.33
C VAL A 20 -5.21 -13.74 -15.18
N ASN A 21 -4.70 -14.01 -13.97
CA ASN A 21 -3.94 -15.23 -13.72
C ASN A 21 -4.86 -16.47 -13.71
N CYS A 22 -4.27 -17.66 -13.60
CA CYS A 22 -5.02 -18.92 -13.55
C CYS A 22 -6.02 -19.01 -12.39
N GLU A 23 -5.80 -18.26 -11.30
CA GLU A 23 -6.68 -18.22 -10.14
C GLU A 23 -7.81 -17.18 -10.24
N GLY A 24 -7.88 -16.40 -11.31
CA GLY A 24 -8.93 -15.40 -11.52
C GLY A 24 -8.66 -14.01 -10.94
N TYR A 25 -7.42 -13.68 -10.56
CA TYR A 25 -7.03 -12.34 -10.12
C TYR A 25 -6.51 -11.49 -11.29
N PRO A 26 -6.93 -10.21 -11.42
CA PRO A 26 -6.30 -9.31 -12.37
C PRO A 26 -4.85 -9.04 -11.96
N VAL A 27 -3.94 -9.15 -12.92
CA VAL A 27 -2.50 -8.99 -12.74
C VAL A 27 -2.17 -7.50 -12.76
N PRO A 28 -1.68 -6.89 -11.66
CA PRO A 28 -1.29 -5.49 -11.63
C PRO A 28 -0.28 -5.14 -12.72
N PHE A 29 -0.31 -3.91 -13.23
CA PHE A 29 0.59 -3.45 -14.28
C PHE A 29 2.06 -3.70 -13.91
N VAL A 30 2.48 -3.28 -12.70
CA VAL A 30 3.86 -3.44 -12.22
C VAL A 30 4.26 -4.89 -11.94
N CYS A 31 3.34 -5.85 -11.90
CA CYS A 31 3.66 -7.25 -11.61
C CYS A 31 4.68 -7.80 -12.63
N ALA A 32 5.72 -8.47 -12.14
CA ALA A 32 6.71 -9.16 -12.95
C ALA A 32 6.14 -10.47 -13.51
N TRP A 33 6.61 -10.85 -14.68
CA TRP A 33 6.28 -12.13 -15.31
C TRP A 33 7.55 -12.96 -15.39
N ILE A 34 7.50 -14.17 -14.84
CA ILE A 34 8.63 -15.10 -14.76
C ILE A 34 8.17 -16.40 -15.42
N ASP A 35 8.88 -16.81 -16.47
CA ASP A 35 8.56 -18.02 -17.24
C ASP A 35 7.10 -18.09 -17.73
N GLY A 36 6.53 -16.93 -18.07
CA GLY A 36 5.16 -16.81 -18.55
C GLY A 36 4.08 -16.69 -17.47
N GLU A 37 4.43 -16.75 -16.19
CA GLU A 37 3.51 -16.64 -15.07
C GLU A 37 3.71 -15.34 -14.26
N PRO A 38 2.63 -14.68 -13.78
CA PRO A 38 2.74 -13.46 -13.01
C PRO A 38 3.18 -13.75 -11.56
N ASN A 39 4.19 -13.03 -11.08
CA ASN A 39 4.65 -13.11 -9.69
C ASN A 39 4.21 -11.86 -8.91
N PHE A 40 3.17 -12.00 -8.10
CA PHE A 40 2.55 -10.91 -7.34
C PHE A 40 3.44 -10.37 -6.20
N SER A 41 4.52 -11.07 -5.86
CA SER A 41 5.50 -10.64 -4.85
C SER A 41 6.65 -9.83 -5.45
N ILE A 42 6.73 -9.71 -6.78
CA ILE A 42 7.82 -9.04 -7.48
C ILE A 42 7.26 -8.00 -8.43
N ALA A 43 7.64 -6.75 -8.21
CA ALA A 43 7.40 -5.68 -9.15
C ALA A 43 8.53 -5.61 -10.20
N ASP A 44 8.16 -5.48 -11.47
CA ASP A 44 9.06 -5.28 -12.59
C ASP A 44 9.72 -3.88 -12.48
N PRO A 45 11.05 -3.80 -12.33
CA PRO A 45 11.74 -2.52 -12.11
C PRO A 45 11.59 -1.56 -13.29
N ARG A 46 11.44 -2.05 -14.52
CA ARG A 46 11.21 -1.19 -15.71
C ARG A 46 9.84 -0.56 -15.67
N LYS A 47 8.83 -1.32 -15.22
CA LYS A 47 7.46 -0.81 -15.07
C LYS A 47 7.34 0.15 -13.89
N LEU A 48 8.06 -0.10 -12.79
CA LEU A 48 8.15 0.84 -11.68
C LEU A 48 8.75 2.18 -12.14
N ALA A 49 9.84 2.14 -12.91
CA ALA A 49 10.43 3.35 -13.50
C ALA A 49 9.45 4.08 -14.43
N ALA A 50 8.73 3.34 -15.29
CA ALA A 50 7.70 3.94 -16.15
C ALA A 50 6.56 4.61 -15.35
N CYS A 51 6.07 3.97 -14.29
CA CYS A 51 5.06 4.56 -13.41
C CYS A 51 5.52 5.86 -12.77
N HIS A 52 6.79 5.90 -12.35
CA HIS A 52 7.43 7.09 -11.83
C HIS A 52 7.51 8.21 -12.89
N ASP A 53 8.15 7.94 -14.03
CA ASP A 53 8.45 8.94 -15.04
C ASP A 53 7.18 9.48 -15.73
N GLN A 54 6.21 8.60 -15.97
CA GLN A 54 4.99 8.91 -16.73
C GLN A 54 3.78 9.19 -15.84
N ARG A 55 3.95 9.13 -14.50
CA ARG A 55 2.86 9.28 -13.52
C ARG A 55 1.72 8.29 -13.75
N TRP A 56 2.05 7.05 -14.08
CA TRP A 56 1.05 6.00 -14.26
C TRP A 56 0.72 5.30 -12.96
N CYS A 57 -0.52 4.84 -12.86
CA CYS A 57 -0.99 3.99 -11.79
C CYS A 57 -0.22 2.67 -11.80
N SER A 58 0.42 2.35 -10.68
CA SER A 58 1.15 1.08 -10.50
C SER A 58 0.28 -0.17 -10.73
N LEU A 59 -1.03 -0.06 -10.54
CA LEU A 59 -1.95 -1.19 -10.65
C LEU A 59 -2.58 -1.33 -12.04
N CYS A 60 -3.07 -0.26 -12.65
CA CYS A 60 -3.78 -0.34 -13.94
C CYS A 60 -2.97 0.14 -15.14
N GLY A 61 -1.83 0.81 -14.93
CA GLY A 61 -0.98 1.33 -16.01
C GLY A 61 -1.49 2.59 -16.71
N GLU A 62 -2.59 3.21 -16.22
CA GLU A 62 -3.14 4.45 -16.79
C GLU A 62 -2.66 5.69 -16.03
N LEU A 63 -2.71 6.87 -16.69
CA LEU A 63 -2.29 8.15 -16.12
C LEU A 63 -3.06 8.50 -14.83
N LEU A 64 -2.33 8.93 -13.80
CA LEU A 64 -2.88 9.31 -12.50
C LEU A 64 -3.53 10.70 -12.53
N GLY A 65 -4.71 10.79 -11.91
CA GLY A 65 -5.38 12.07 -11.62
C GLY A 65 -4.75 12.84 -10.45
N GLN A 66 -5.48 13.79 -9.87
CA GLN A 66 -4.97 14.66 -8.80
C GLN A 66 -4.52 13.89 -7.55
N TYR A 67 -5.35 12.95 -7.07
CA TYR A 67 -5.06 12.17 -5.88
C TYR A 67 -4.16 10.96 -6.16
N LYS A 68 -3.30 10.64 -5.20
CA LYS A 68 -2.33 9.55 -5.24
C LYS A 68 -2.60 8.62 -4.08
N ALA A 69 -2.89 7.36 -4.37
CA ALA A 69 -3.15 6.34 -3.36
C ALA A 69 -1.98 5.36 -3.28
N PHE A 70 -1.42 5.18 -2.09
CA PHE A 70 -0.37 4.20 -1.83
C PHE A 70 -0.96 3.02 -1.05
N VAL A 71 -0.67 1.80 -1.49
CA VAL A 71 -0.98 0.58 -0.74
C VAL A 71 0.24 0.26 0.11
N LEU A 72 0.07 0.29 1.43
CA LEU A 72 1.16 0.31 2.40
C LEU A 72 0.90 -0.71 3.51
N ASP A 73 1.97 -1.15 4.15
CA ASP A 73 1.89 -1.79 5.46
C ASP A 73 1.67 -0.74 6.59
N PRO A 74 1.29 -1.16 7.81
CA PRO A 74 1.05 -0.24 8.91
C PRO A 74 2.29 0.56 9.35
N VAL A 75 3.49 0.01 9.20
CA VAL A 75 4.75 0.69 9.56
C VAL A 75 5.06 1.83 8.60
N ALA A 76 4.77 1.67 7.30
CA ALA A 76 4.92 2.73 6.31
C ALA A 76 4.00 3.94 6.59
N ALA A 77 2.95 3.79 7.41
CA ALA A 77 2.17 4.93 7.93
C ALA A 77 2.99 5.83 8.87
N VAL A 78 3.99 5.27 9.56
CA VAL A 78 4.90 5.98 10.49
C VAL A 78 6.02 6.67 9.71
N THR A 79 6.67 5.94 8.80
CA THR A 79 7.82 6.47 8.04
C THR A 79 7.40 7.39 6.89
N ARG A 80 6.19 7.18 6.35
CA ARG A 80 5.67 7.80 5.12
C ARG A 80 6.61 7.62 3.93
N ILE A 81 7.21 6.43 3.85
CA ILE A 81 8.08 6.03 2.75
C ILE A 81 7.44 4.85 2.04
N SER A 82 7.42 4.89 0.71
CA SER A 82 7.09 3.75 -0.12
C SER A 82 8.16 3.51 -1.17
N THR A 83 8.36 2.26 -1.54
CA THR A 83 9.18 1.85 -2.68
C THR A 83 8.34 1.60 -3.94
N GLU A 84 7.02 1.67 -3.82
CA GLU A 84 6.09 1.49 -4.92
C GLU A 84 5.43 2.81 -5.33
N PRO A 85 5.25 3.05 -6.64
CA PRO A 85 4.58 4.24 -7.13
C PRO A 85 3.08 4.24 -6.78
N PRO A 86 2.47 5.43 -6.76
CA PRO A 86 1.06 5.56 -6.44
C PRO A 86 0.13 4.91 -7.46
N ALA A 87 -1.09 4.68 -7.01
CA ALA A 87 -2.21 4.16 -7.80
C ALA A 87 -3.42 5.09 -7.71
N HIS A 88 -4.42 4.82 -8.55
CA HIS A 88 -5.77 5.36 -8.39
C HIS A 88 -6.40 4.84 -7.09
N ILE A 89 -7.22 5.66 -6.44
CA ILE A 89 -7.87 5.30 -5.16
C ILE A 89 -8.66 3.99 -5.27
N GLU A 90 -9.47 3.84 -6.32
CA GLU A 90 -10.27 2.63 -6.56
C GLU A 90 -9.40 1.38 -6.82
N CYS A 91 -8.28 1.54 -7.55
CA CYS A 91 -7.34 0.45 -7.81
C CYS A 91 -6.65 0.03 -6.51
N ALA A 92 -6.16 0.99 -5.72
CA ALA A 92 -5.49 0.73 -4.45
C ALA A 92 -6.41 0.05 -3.43
N ARG A 93 -7.67 0.49 -3.35
CA ARG A 93 -8.69 -0.15 -2.50
C ARG A 93 -9.01 -1.57 -2.95
N PHE A 94 -9.08 -1.82 -4.26
CA PHE A 94 -9.22 -3.18 -4.78
C PHE A 94 -8.02 -4.04 -4.41
N ALA A 95 -6.79 -3.56 -4.64
CA ALA A 95 -5.57 -4.29 -4.31
C ALA A 95 -5.48 -4.64 -2.82
N ALA A 96 -5.74 -3.69 -1.93
CA ALA A 96 -5.75 -3.93 -0.48
C ALA A 96 -6.81 -4.98 -0.07
N ALA A 97 -7.98 -4.99 -0.73
CA ALA A 97 -9.07 -5.91 -0.40
C ALA A 97 -8.93 -7.32 -1.03
N ALA A 98 -8.27 -7.41 -2.19
CA ALA A 98 -8.24 -8.62 -3.02
C ALA A 98 -6.87 -9.28 -3.08
N LEU A 99 -5.79 -8.49 -3.18
CA LEU A 99 -4.44 -8.98 -3.47
C LEU A 99 -3.57 -9.05 -2.22
N SER A 100 -3.84 -8.23 -1.21
CA SER A 100 -3.06 -8.14 0.05
C SER A 100 -3.76 -8.80 1.25
N ARG A 101 -4.66 -9.76 1.00
CA ARG A 101 -5.57 -10.32 2.02
C ARG A 101 -4.89 -10.97 3.22
N ALA A 102 -3.63 -11.41 3.06
CA ALA A 102 -2.85 -12.03 4.12
C ALA A 102 -2.32 -11.03 5.17
N PHE A 103 -2.43 -9.72 4.93
CA PHE A 103 -1.83 -8.69 5.76
C PHE A 103 -2.82 -7.60 6.14
N VAL A 104 -2.52 -6.90 7.25
CA VAL A 104 -3.15 -5.60 7.50
C VAL A 104 -2.55 -4.60 6.53
N THR A 105 -3.39 -3.94 5.76
CA THR A 105 -2.99 -3.04 4.68
C THR A 105 -3.67 -1.68 4.82
N LEU A 106 -2.94 -0.62 4.50
CA LEU A 106 -3.41 0.75 4.46
C LEU A 106 -3.43 1.24 3.03
N VAL A 107 -4.53 1.86 2.61
CA VAL A 107 -4.52 2.78 1.46
C VAL A 107 -4.42 4.21 1.97
N TRP A 108 -3.28 4.85 1.71
CA TRP A 108 -2.99 6.24 2.06
C TRP A 108 -3.22 7.13 0.84
N VAL A 109 -4.23 8.00 0.89
CA VAL A 109 -4.55 8.92 -0.20
C VAL A 109 -4.00 10.30 0.13
N THR A 110 -3.18 10.86 -0.76
CA THR A 110 -2.61 12.20 -0.63
C THR A 110 -2.70 12.98 -1.94
N ARG A 111 -2.47 14.31 -1.89
CA ARG A 111 -2.31 15.16 -3.08
C ARG A 111 -0.86 15.25 -3.55
N GLY A 112 0.10 14.98 -2.68
CA GLY A 112 1.50 15.24 -2.94
C GLY A 112 2.42 14.18 -2.38
N TYR A 113 3.50 13.92 -3.11
CA TYR A 113 4.64 13.14 -2.67
C TYR A 113 5.89 13.75 -3.29
N SER A 114 7.05 13.52 -2.69
CA SER A 114 8.35 13.82 -3.28
C SER A 114 9.12 12.54 -3.54
N LEU A 115 10.16 12.65 -4.35
CA LEU A 115 11.03 11.55 -4.74
C LEU A 115 12.40 11.79 -4.17
N GLU A 116 12.95 10.77 -3.54
CA GLU A 116 14.29 10.82 -2.96
C GLU A 116 15.06 9.56 -3.39
N ARG A 117 16.38 9.70 -3.50
CA ARG A 117 17.27 8.55 -3.71
C ARG A 117 17.98 8.25 -2.41
N ILE A 118 17.68 7.09 -1.83
CA ILE A 118 18.33 6.59 -0.61
C ILE A 118 19.12 5.35 -0.99
N ASN A 119 20.44 5.38 -0.79
CA ASN A 119 21.34 4.26 -1.11
C ASN A 119 21.14 3.71 -2.54
N GLY A 120 21.00 4.61 -3.51
CA GLY A 120 20.81 4.27 -4.92
C GLY A 120 19.38 3.88 -5.32
N LYS A 121 18.49 3.62 -4.36
CA LYS A 121 17.08 3.25 -4.58
C LYS A 121 16.18 4.49 -4.58
N THR A 122 15.23 4.56 -5.51
CA THR A 122 14.20 5.60 -5.51
C THR A 122 13.14 5.25 -4.48
N VAL A 123 12.83 6.21 -3.61
CA VAL A 123 11.75 6.11 -2.62
C VAL A 123 10.78 7.28 -2.79
N PHE A 124 9.51 7.02 -2.50
CA PHE A 124 8.44 8.00 -2.49
C PHE A 124 8.24 8.46 -1.05
N ARG A 125 8.53 9.74 -0.78
CA ARG A 125 8.17 10.37 0.49
C ARG A 125 6.76 10.93 0.38
N ILE A 126 5.85 10.35 1.15
CA ILE A 126 4.42 10.57 1.01
C ILE A 126 4.01 11.77 1.88
N GLY A 127 3.22 12.68 1.32
CA GLY A 127 2.65 13.82 2.05
C GLY A 127 1.56 13.41 3.05
N GLU A 128 0.98 14.39 3.72
CA GLU A 128 -0.14 14.18 4.64
C GLU A 128 -1.33 13.50 3.92
N PRO A 129 -2.10 12.66 4.63
CA PRO A 129 -3.23 11.99 4.02
C PRO A 129 -4.45 12.91 3.97
N GLU A 130 -5.14 12.89 2.84
CA GLU A 130 -6.51 13.38 2.71
C GLU A 130 -7.51 12.33 3.22
N GLN A 131 -7.22 11.05 2.98
CA GLN A 131 -8.05 9.91 3.37
C GLN A 131 -7.18 8.68 3.66
N THR A 132 -7.64 7.88 4.62
CA THR A 132 -7.04 6.56 4.91
C THR A 132 -8.12 5.48 4.90
N PHE A 133 -7.71 4.30 4.46
CA PHE A 133 -8.57 3.14 4.33
C PHE A 133 -7.81 1.90 4.79
N TRP A 134 -8.22 1.30 5.89
CA TRP A 134 -7.56 0.14 6.44
C TRP A 134 -8.28 -1.15 6.09
N TYR A 135 -7.49 -2.21 5.88
CA TYR A 135 -7.96 -3.53 5.50
C TYR A 135 -7.25 -4.63 6.29
N ALA A 136 -7.99 -5.67 6.67
CA ALA A 136 -7.49 -6.91 7.26
C ALA A 136 -8.31 -8.07 6.68
N GLY A 137 -7.67 -9.14 6.20
CA GLY A 137 -8.40 -10.27 5.59
C GLY A 137 -9.19 -9.90 4.32
N GLY A 138 -8.90 -8.75 3.71
CA GLY A 138 -9.66 -8.17 2.59
C GLY A 138 -10.92 -7.39 2.98
N LEU A 139 -11.22 -7.27 4.27
CA LEU A 139 -12.34 -6.50 4.82
C LEU A 139 -11.83 -5.23 5.50
N ARG A 140 -12.73 -4.33 5.93
CA ARG A 140 -12.34 -3.11 6.66
C ARG A 140 -11.76 -3.48 8.02
N ALA A 141 -10.51 -3.11 8.26
CA ALA A 141 -9.87 -3.39 9.54
C ALA A 141 -10.46 -2.54 10.67
N THR A 142 -10.55 -3.14 11.84
CA THR A 142 -10.77 -2.48 13.12
C THR A 142 -9.51 -1.78 13.60
N ARG A 143 -9.66 -0.89 14.59
CA ARG A 143 -8.49 -0.26 15.22
C ARG A 143 -7.60 -1.30 15.90
N GLN A 144 -8.19 -2.30 16.55
CA GLN A 144 -7.44 -3.32 17.28
C GLN A 144 -6.55 -4.12 16.33
N GLU A 145 -7.08 -4.61 15.21
CA GLU A 145 -6.29 -5.36 14.21
C GLU A 145 -5.10 -4.55 13.68
N VAL A 146 -5.30 -3.24 13.45
CA VAL A 146 -4.21 -2.34 13.03
C VAL A 146 -3.16 -2.18 14.13
N MET A 147 -3.60 -2.00 15.38
CA MET A 147 -2.70 -1.86 16.52
C MET A 147 -1.91 -3.14 16.77
N ASP A 148 -2.54 -4.32 16.71
CA ASP A 148 -1.88 -5.61 16.90
C ASP A 148 -0.79 -5.82 15.84
N SER A 149 -1.11 -5.53 14.56
CA SER A 149 -0.13 -5.61 13.47
C SER A 149 1.03 -4.64 13.66
N MET A 150 0.79 -3.45 14.23
CA MET A 150 1.86 -2.49 14.51
C MET A 150 2.72 -2.90 15.70
N GLN A 151 2.13 -3.40 16.78
CA GLN A 151 2.85 -3.85 17.96
C GLN A 151 3.82 -4.99 17.64
N ALA A 152 3.51 -5.82 16.65
CA ALA A 152 4.44 -6.84 16.15
C ALA A 152 5.68 -6.25 15.45
N ALA A 153 5.57 -5.07 14.84
CA ALA A 153 6.63 -4.50 14.00
C ALA A 153 7.42 -3.35 14.65
N LEU A 154 6.79 -2.57 15.53
CA LEU A 154 7.42 -1.43 16.22
C LEU A 154 8.68 -1.79 17.02
N PRO A 155 8.77 -2.92 17.76
CA PRO A 155 9.95 -3.23 18.57
C PRO A 155 11.27 -3.21 17.76
N ALA A 156 11.25 -3.72 16.53
CA ALA A 156 12.43 -3.68 15.66
C ALA A 156 12.81 -2.25 15.24
N MET A 157 11.83 -1.36 15.03
CA MET A 157 12.10 0.05 14.73
C MET A 157 12.68 0.78 15.94
N TYR A 158 12.15 0.54 17.14
CA TYR A 158 12.68 1.14 18.36
C TYR A 158 14.09 0.64 18.69
N ALA A 159 14.40 -0.63 18.43
CA ALA A 159 15.76 -1.14 18.56
C ALA A 159 16.75 -0.35 17.68
N LEU A 160 16.43 -0.16 16.40
CA LEU A 160 17.24 0.65 15.48
C LEU A 160 17.34 2.11 15.92
N ALA A 161 16.23 2.71 16.37
CA ALA A 161 16.23 4.08 16.87
C ALA A 161 17.10 4.24 18.13
N HIS A 162 17.12 3.25 19.02
CA HIS A 162 18.00 3.25 20.19
C HIS A 162 19.48 3.14 19.82
N GLU A 163 19.83 2.39 18.77
CA GLU A 163 21.21 2.33 18.26
C GLU A 163 21.68 3.69 17.73
N GLU A 164 20.77 4.49 17.15
CA GLU A 164 21.08 5.84 16.64
C GLU A 164 21.11 6.91 17.75
N GLY A 165 20.26 6.78 18.78
CA GLY A 165 20.27 7.63 19.98
C GLY A 165 18.91 8.22 20.35
N GLU A 166 18.86 8.90 21.51
CA GLU A 166 17.62 9.38 22.14
C GLU A 166 16.78 10.33 21.24
N ALA A 167 17.45 11.16 20.43
CA ALA A 167 16.77 12.07 19.52
C ALA A 167 15.95 11.32 18.45
N THR A 168 16.50 10.22 17.90
CA THR A 168 15.81 9.37 16.92
C THR A 168 14.62 8.68 17.55
N VAL A 169 14.74 8.22 18.80
CA VAL A 169 13.64 7.60 19.56
C VAL A 169 12.49 8.59 19.72
N MET A 170 12.78 9.82 20.14
CA MET A 170 11.78 10.88 20.28
C MET A 170 11.11 11.21 18.94
N GLU A 171 11.88 11.24 17.85
CA GLU A 171 11.32 11.43 16.51
C GLU A 171 10.38 10.28 16.11
N LEU A 172 10.76 9.03 16.43
CA LEU A 172 9.93 7.86 16.19
C LEU A 172 8.63 7.92 16.99
N ASP A 173 8.68 8.28 18.28
CA ASP A 173 7.50 8.46 19.13
C ASP A 173 6.52 9.47 18.52
N LEU A 174 7.04 10.62 18.06
CA LEU A 174 6.22 11.65 17.41
C LEU A 174 5.61 11.14 16.10
N LYS A 175 6.34 10.39 15.30
CA LYS A 175 5.83 9.79 14.05
C LYS A 175 4.74 8.76 14.34
N VAL A 176 4.94 7.89 15.34
CA VAL A 176 3.94 6.89 15.76
C VAL A 176 2.68 7.58 16.26
N ALA A 177 2.81 8.59 17.13
CA ALA A 177 1.69 9.36 17.64
C ALA A 177 0.91 10.07 16.51
N ARG A 178 1.58 10.57 15.47
CA ARG A 178 0.91 11.14 14.28
C ARG A 178 0.19 10.07 13.47
N ALA A 179 0.84 8.94 13.16
CA ALA A 179 0.26 7.87 12.36
C ALA A 179 -1.05 7.33 12.99
N THR A 180 -1.06 7.13 14.31
CA THR A 180 -2.23 6.58 15.04
C THR A 180 -3.50 7.43 14.97
N ARG A 181 -3.39 8.72 14.59
CA ARG A 181 -4.54 9.61 14.33
C ARG A 181 -5.32 9.21 13.09
N HIS A 182 -4.68 8.49 12.18
CA HIS A 182 -5.26 8.07 10.91
C HIS A 182 -5.74 6.61 10.91
N PHE A 183 -5.69 5.96 12.07
CA PHE A 183 -6.21 4.59 12.23
C PHE A 183 -7.74 4.61 12.25
N PRO A 184 -8.38 3.45 12.04
CA PRO A 184 -9.82 3.35 12.19
C PRO A 184 -10.25 3.93 13.55
N LYS A 185 -11.33 4.70 13.53
CA LYS A 185 -12.00 5.10 14.77
C LYS A 185 -12.55 3.83 15.42
N ASN A 186 -12.64 3.79 16.74
CA ASN A 186 -13.26 2.68 17.45
C ASN A 186 -14.72 2.57 17.01
N THR A 187 -15.00 1.73 16.02
CA THR A 187 -16.35 1.40 15.59
C THR A 187 -16.47 -0.11 15.72
N THR A 188 -17.31 -0.50 16.67
CA THR A 188 -17.62 -1.85 17.10
C THR A 188 -18.39 -2.59 16.00
N LEU A 189 -17.72 -2.96 14.92
CA LEU A 189 -18.24 -3.93 13.96
C LEU A 189 -17.07 -4.86 13.62
N ALA A 190 -16.67 -5.66 14.61
CA ALA A 190 -15.98 -6.90 14.33
C ALA A 190 -16.89 -7.71 13.40
N HIS A 191 -16.30 -8.33 12.39
CA HIS A 191 -16.99 -9.07 11.33
C HIS A 191 -17.96 -10.12 11.92
N ALA A 192 -19.22 -9.72 12.10
CA ALA A 192 -20.34 -10.56 12.50
C ALA A 192 -20.86 -11.35 11.31
#